data_AF-A0A9E4CQP8-F1
#
_entry.id   AF-A0A9E4CQP8-F1
#
_cell.length_a   1.000
_cell.length_b   1.000
_cell.length_c   1.000
_cell.angle_alpha   90.00
_cell.angle_beta   90.00
_cell.angle_gamma   90.00
#
_symmetry.space_group_name_H-M   'P 1'
#
loop_
_entity.id
_entity.type
_entity.pdbx_description
1 polymer ?
#
loop_
_entity_poly.entity_id
_entity_poly.type
_entity_poly.pdbx_seq_one_letter_code
_entity_poly.pdbx_strand_id
1 'polypeptide(L)'
;MQVGRHIHATHRALDASDDARRRRLVHAPPLVRGGGEADGEDENPERHGEGVDAEHPPRPLGIASGAAWEPRNPTRSFVGHTLTFRALEALEAAPWLQDIAVKALSLVAPLVVHDKVETPPDVPDEPGAWKFAALGDYGAGTKHLAKVGANLARSGAELVITAGDNTYPTGRWQDYQKNWEPVMGSIARSTRFMPALGNHDMYKDDLRPYFGYFPHLKGNAYYTFTEKNAQFYALDGDQDIRPGSAQYRWLEQELKKSKQPWKVLYLHYPMFGSSGEGNEISRAVQPLAEKYGVQLVIAGHEHNYLRAKPIGGVTHLLTGGGGQRVYPFMSKMPEHLAMRAAKYHHLELTVGETKLVARAIDEDGNRIDTVEIPVDAVAQAHRGAALLG
;
A
#
# COMPACT_ATOMS: atom_id res chain seq x y z
N MET A 1 37.72 -35.44 -3.08
CA MET A 1 38.13 -34.13 -2.52
C MET A 1 37.26 -33.07 -3.18
N GLN A 2 36.05 -32.80 -2.70
CA GLN A 2 35.71 -31.95 -1.54
C GLN A 2 35.88 -30.44 -1.82
N VAL A 3 34.99 -29.87 -2.66
CA VAL A 3 34.52 -28.48 -2.54
C VAL A 3 33.11 -28.43 -3.16
N GLY A 4 32.08 -28.73 -2.35
CA GLY A 4 30.71 -28.88 -2.86
C GLY A 4 29.73 -29.09 -1.74
N ARG A 5 29.57 -28.06 -0.89
CA ARG A 5 28.58 -27.91 0.20
C ARG A 5 29.00 -26.61 0.87
N HIS A 6 28.39 -25.47 0.58
CA HIS A 6 28.38 -24.26 1.44
C HIS A 6 27.45 -23.12 0.95
N ILE A 7 26.67 -23.28 -0.14
CA ILE A 7 25.85 -22.18 -0.71
C ILE A 7 24.34 -22.54 -0.79
N HIS A 8 23.90 -23.56 -0.05
CA HIS A 8 22.47 -23.87 0.15
C HIS A 8 21.93 -23.44 1.52
N ALA A 9 22.77 -22.80 2.35
CA ALA A 9 22.43 -22.45 3.73
C ALA A 9 21.82 -21.05 3.89
N THR A 10 22.11 -20.09 3.00
CA THR A 10 21.68 -18.69 3.16
C THR A 10 20.26 -18.39 2.68
N HIS A 11 19.76 -19.05 1.63
CA HIS A 11 18.36 -18.90 1.20
C HIS A 11 17.37 -19.59 2.16
N ARG A 12 17.74 -20.74 2.75
CA ARG A 12 16.90 -21.42 3.74
C ARG A 12 16.82 -20.70 5.09
N ALA A 13 17.80 -19.88 5.45
CA ALA A 13 17.87 -19.28 6.78
C ALA A 13 16.90 -18.11 6.99
N LEU A 14 16.56 -17.38 5.92
CA LEU A 14 15.55 -16.30 5.98
C LEU A 14 14.14 -16.89 5.97
N ASP A 15 13.84 -17.81 5.02
CA ASP A 15 12.55 -18.53 4.95
C ASP A 15 12.24 -19.36 6.20
N ALA A 16 13.24 -20.02 6.80
CA ALA A 16 13.02 -20.82 8.00
C ALA A 16 12.75 -19.98 9.26
N SER A 17 13.16 -18.71 9.28
CA SER A 17 12.88 -17.81 10.40
C SER A 17 11.42 -17.35 10.41
N ASP A 18 10.80 -17.24 9.23
CA ASP A 18 9.38 -16.91 9.06
C ASP A 18 8.47 -18.16 9.18
N ASP A 19 8.89 -19.33 8.68
CA ASP A 19 8.12 -20.58 8.86
C ASP A 19 8.11 -21.03 10.34
N ALA A 20 9.18 -20.74 11.09
CA ALA A 20 9.24 -21.02 12.53
C ALA A 20 8.32 -20.12 13.37
N ARG A 21 7.96 -18.91 12.90
CA ARG A 21 6.93 -18.07 13.53
C ARG A 21 5.52 -18.62 13.29
N ARG A 22 5.26 -19.15 12.09
CA ARG A 22 3.96 -19.77 11.74
C ARG A 22 3.62 -21.00 12.59
N ARG A 23 4.62 -21.78 13.03
CA ARG A 23 4.39 -23.00 13.83
C ARG A 23 4.15 -22.78 15.33
N ARG A 24 4.47 -21.61 15.90
CA ARG A 24 4.23 -21.33 17.33
C ARG A 24 2.80 -20.88 17.65
N LEU A 25 1.97 -20.61 16.65
CA LEU A 25 0.60 -20.11 16.85
C LEU A 25 -0.48 -21.21 16.93
N VAL A 26 -0.11 -22.50 16.90
CA VAL A 26 -1.10 -23.60 16.88
C VAL A 26 -1.34 -24.24 18.26
N HIS A 27 -0.48 -24.02 19.26
CA HIS A 27 -0.71 -24.55 20.61
C HIS A 27 -0.25 -23.59 21.71
N ALA A 28 -1.17 -22.75 22.18
CA ALA A 28 -1.08 -22.12 23.50
C ALA A 28 -2.41 -22.38 24.23
N PRO A 29 -2.41 -23.09 25.38
CA PRO A 29 -3.61 -23.28 26.20
C PRO A 29 -3.96 -21.97 26.96
N PRO A 30 -5.21 -21.78 27.38
CA PRO A 30 -5.65 -20.54 28.00
C PRO A 30 -4.98 -20.29 29.34
N LEU A 31 -4.56 -19.04 29.56
CA LEU A 31 -3.98 -18.53 30.80
C LEU A 31 -5.00 -18.63 31.95
N VAL A 32 -4.72 -19.53 32.90
CA VAL A 32 -5.34 -19.57 34.22
C VAL A 32 -4.77 -18.43 35.06
N ARG A 33 -5.64 -17.60 35.65
CA ARG A 33 -5.25 -16.62 36.69
C ARG A 33 -4.78 -17.38 37.93
N GLY A 34 -3.48 -17.41 38.17
CA GLY A 34 -2.89 -17.77 39.45
C GLY A 34 -2.59 -16.50 40.24
N GLY A 35 -3.37 -16.25 41.29
CA GLY A 35 -3.03 -15.32 42.36
C GLY A 35 -3.21 -16.05 43.67
N GLY A 36 -2.16 -16.15 44.48
CA GLY A 36 -2.20 -16.77 45.79
C GLY A 36 -0.86 -16.69 46.52
N GLU A 37 -0.82 -15.83 47.54
CA GLU A 37 -0.08 -15.91 48.81
C GLU A 37 -0.84 -14.93 49.72
N ALA A 38 -1.75 -15.41 50.58
CA ALA A 38 -1.55 -15.91 51.95
C ALA A 38 -1.55 -14.76 52.99
N ASP A 39 -2.61 -14.70 53.80
CA ASP A 39 -2.58 -14.56 55.27
C ASP A 39 -4.00 -14.35 55.85
N GLY A 40 -4.31 -15.05 56.95
CA GLY A 40 -5.22 -14.58 58.01
C GLY A 40 -6.67 -15.08 58.04
N GLU A 41 -6.90 -16.14 58.82
CA GLU A 41 -7.96 -16.34 59.85
C GLU A 41 -9.33 -15.61 59.70
N ASP A 42 -10.44 -16.35 59.61
CA ASP A 42 -11.39 -16.58 60.72
C ASP A 42 -12.68 -17.29 60.25
N GLU A 43 -13.48 -17.70 61.22
CA GLU A 43 -14.41 -18.85 61.25
C GLU A 43 -15.80 -18.71 60.57
N ASN A 44 -16.37 -19.90 60.34
CA ASN A 44 -17.78 -20.33 60.46
C ASN A 44 -18.71 -20.33 59.21
N PRO A 45 -19.44 -21.45 58.94
CA PRO A 45 -20.27 -21.62 57.75
C PRO A 45 -21.76 -21.42 58.05
N GLU A 46 -22.59 -21.11 57.04
CA GLU A 46 -23.95 -21.68 56.89
C GLU A 46 -24.66 -21.21 55.58
N ARG A 47 -25.18 -22.21 54.85
CA ARG A 47 -26.52 -22.30 54.18
C ARG A 47 -26.92 -21.55 52.88
N HIS A 48 -27.21 -22.41 51.88
CA HIS A 48 -28.42 -22.55 51.03
C HIS A 48 -28.82 -21.57 49.89
N GLY A 49 -29.24 -22.20 48.77
CA GLY A 49 -30.18 -21.71 47.74
C GLY A 49 -29.53 -21.48 46.36
N GLU A 50 -29.63 -22.37 45.36
CA GLU A 50 -30.77 -22.54 44.41
C GLU A 50 -31.38 -21.19 43.96
N GLY A 51 -31.47 -20.78 42.69
CA GLY A 51 -31.16 -21.35 41.38
C GLY A 51 -31.59 -20.41 40.24
N VAL A 52 -31.42 -20.89 39.01
CA VAL A 52 -32.13 -20.62 37.73
C VAL A 52 -32.18 -19.21 37.08
N ASP A 53 -31.61 -19.21 35.87
CA ASP A 53 -32.17 -18.79 34.56
C ASP A 53 -32.12 -17.34 34.03
N ALA A 54 -31.83 -17.33 32.71
CA ALA A 54 -32.27 -16.44 31.63
C ALA A 54 -31.32 -15.33 31.14
N GLU A 55 -30.61 -15.70 30.07
CA GLU A 55 -30.32 -14.95 28.82
C GLU A 55 -30.60 -13.44 28.78
N HIS A 56 -29.55 -12.65 28.51
CA HIS A 56 -29.60 -11.42 27.70
C HIS A 56 -28.23 -11.21 27.00
N PRO A 57 -28.20 -10.82 25.71
CA PRO A 57 -26.94 -10.52 25.01
C PRO A 57 -26.33 -9.20 25.50
N PRO A 58 -24.99 -9.08 25.58
CA PRO A 58 -24.36 -7.84 26.05
C PRO A 58 -24.53 -6.72 25.02
N ARG A 59 -25.15 -5.61 25.48
CA ARG A 59 -25.13 -4.31 24.80
C ARG A 59 -23.72 -3.72 24.85
N PRO A 60 -23.32 -2.90 23.86
CA PRO A 60 -22.00 -2.29 23.80
C PRO A 60 -21.76 -1.34 24.98
N LEU A 61 -20.56 -1.41 25.55
CA LEU A 61 -20.07 -0.50 26.57
C LEU A 61 -20.09 0.94 26.04
N GLY A 62 -20.99 1.74 26.58
CA GLY A 62 -20.95 3.19 26.47
C GLY A 62 -19.76 3.72 27.26
N ILE A 63 -18.86 4.44 26.59
CA ILE A 63 -17.88 5.27 27.24
C ILE A 63 -18.49 6.68 27.34
N ALA A 64 -18.57 7.14 28.57
CA ALA A 64 -19.11 8.44 28.94
C ALA A 64 -18.38 9.60 28.25
N SER A 65 -19.19 10.55 27.80
CA SER A 65 -18.82 11.93 27.53
C SER A 65 -18.24 12.59 28.79
N GLY A 66 -17.09 13.24 28.68
CA GLY A 66 -16.60 14.14 29.72
C GLY A 66 -15.10 14.39 29.68
N ALA A 67 -14.67 15.34 28.83
CA ALA A 67 -13.66 16.36 29.12
C ALA A 67 -13.25 17.03 27.80
N ALA A 68 -13.75 18.25 27.60
CA ALA A 68 -13.22 19.16 26.59
C ALA A 68 -11.75 19.45 26.92
N TRP A 69 -10.86 19.17 25.96
CA TRP A 69 -9.46 19.54 26.04
C TRP A 69 -9.27 20.88 25.34
N GLU A 70 -9.21 21.96 26.13
CA GLU A 70 -8.79 23.28 25.66
C GLU A 70 -7.24 23.33 25.59
N PRO A 71 -6.63 23.81 24.49
CA PRO A 71 -5.20 24.04 24.48
C PRO A 71 -4.88 25.32 25.26
N ARG A 72 -4.30 25.16 26.46
CA ARG A 72 -3.66 26.27 27.18
C ARG A 72 -2.33 26.63 26.53
N ASN A 73 -2.25 27.87 26.06
CA ASN A 73 -1.04 28.60 25.70
C ASN A 73 -0.04 28.64 26.88
N PRO A 74 1.23 28.21 26.71
CA PRO A 74 2.32 28.68 27.54
C PRO A 74 3.16 29.70 26.76
N THR A 75 2.95 30.96 27.07
CA THR A 75 3.88 32.05 26.77
C THR A 75 5.12 31.94 27.65
N ARG A 76 6.31 31.70 27.07
CA ARG A 76 7.54 32.38 27.51
C ARG A 76 8.66 32.33 26.46
N SER A 77 8.99 33.55 26.04
CA SER A 77 10.18 34.10 25.41
C SER A 77 11.43 33.23 25.30
N PHE A 78 11.94 33.12 24.07
CA PHE A 78 13.36 33.25 23.79
C PHE A 78 13.58 34.41 22.81
N VAL A 79 14.52 35.28 23.17
CA VAL A 79 14.96 36.47 22.43
C VAL A 79 15.92 36.03 21.32
N GLY A 80 15.71 36.53 20.10
CA GLY A 80 16.65 36.33 19.00
C GLY A 80 16.18 36.91 17.66
N HIS A 81 16.64 38.13 17.37
CA HIS A 81 16.69 38.80 16.06
C HIS A 81 15.39 39.35 15.45
N THR A 82 15.08 40.57 15.88
CA THR A 82 14.19 41.54 15.22
C THR A 82 14.85 42.06 13.94
N LEU A 83 14.46 41.54 12.78
CA LEU A 83 14.69 42.15 11.47
C LEU A 83 13.47 41.85 10.60
N THR A 84 12.44 42.69 10.70
CA THR A 84 11.45 43.02 9.64
C THR A 84 10.26 43.81 10.20
N PHE A 85 10.50 45.03 10.71
CA PHE A 85 9.43 46.02 10.90
C PHE A 85 9.83 47.43 10.46
N ARG A 86 10.73 47.52 9.46
CA ARG A 86 11.06 48.77 8.75
C ARG A 86 11.07 48.61 7.22
N ALA A 87 10.27 47.68 6.70
CA ALA A 87 10.09 47.51 5.25
C ALA A 87 8.66 47.89 4.77
N LEU A 88 7.67 47.94 5.66
CA LEU A 88 6.29 48.28 5.28
C LEU A 88 5.98 49.79 5.32
N GLU A 89 6.62 50.58 6.17
CA GLU A 89 6.41 52.05 6.18
C GLU A 89 7.15 52.77 5.03
N ALA A 90 8.03 52.08 4.30
CA ALA A 90 8.75 52.64 3.14
C ALA A 90 7.97 52.50 1.82
N LEU A 91 6.89 51.70 1.77
CA LEU A 91 6.14 51.42 0.54
C LEU A 91 4.92 52.33 0.30
N GLU A 92 4.52 53.17 1.27
CA GLU A 92 3.40 54.11 1.09
C GLU A 92 3.83 55.49 0.54
N ALA A 93 5.13 55.76 0.39
CA ALA A 93 5.64 57.10 0.03
C ALA A 93 6.10 57.26 -1.45
N ALA A 94 5.97 56.24 -2.31
CA ALA A 94 6.49 56.32 -3.68
C ALA A 94 5.69 55.45 -4.68
N PRO A 95 4.61 55.98 -5.30
CA PRO A 95 3.80 55.27 -6.28
C PRO A 95 4.58 54.78 -7.51
N TRP A 96 5.75 55.36 -7.80
CA TRP A 96 6.62 54.97 -8.92
C TRP A 96 7.50 53.74 -8.64
N LEU A 97 7.63 53.30 -7.37
CA LEU A 97 8.33 52.06 -7.03
C LEU A 97 7.45 50.81 -7.21
N GLN A 98 6.11 50.96 -7.22
CA GLN A 98 5.19 49.86 -7.51
C GLN A 98 5.33 49.38 -8.97
N ASP A 99 5.55 50.31 -9.92
CA ASP A 99 5.78 49.97 -11.33
C ASP A 99 7.12 49.27 -11.59
N ILE A 100 8.15 49.57 -10.78
CA ILE A 100 9.44 48.87 -10.87
C ILE A 100 9.36 47.50 -10.20
N ALA A 101 8.63 47.34 -9.10
CA ALA A 101 8.43 46.05 -8.44
C ALA A 101 7.59 45.09 -9.30
N VAL A 102 6.55 45.57 -9.99
CA VAL A 102 5.75 44.77 -10.92
C VAL A 102 6.58 44.40 -12.16
N LYS A 103 7.38 45.32 -12.71
CA LYS A 103 8.29 45.04 -13.83
C LYS A 103 9.46 44.13 -13.47
N ALA A 104 9.96 44.19 -12.23
CA ALA A 104 10.99 43.29 -11.71
C ALA A 104 10.42 41.91 -11.37
N LEU A 105 9.18 41.80 -10.86
CA LEU A 105 8.51 40.50 -10.67
C LEU A 105 8.22 39.80 -12.00
N SER A 106 7.99 40.54 -13.08
CA SER A 106 7.88 39.93 -14.43
C SER A 106 9.21 39.44 -15.02
N LEU A 107 10.35 39.75 -14.39
CA LEU A 107 11.69 39.29 -14.82
C LEU A 107 12.27 38.16 -13.95
N VAL A 108 11.58 37.76 -12.86
CA VAL A 108 11.93 36.60 -12.01
C VAL A 108 10.74 35.66 -11.80
N ALA A 109 9.75 35.70 -12.71
CA ALA A 109 8.91 34.53 -12.89
C ALA A 109 9.87 33.38 -13.22
N PRO A 110 9.80 32.20 -12.55
CA PRO A 110 10.42 31.04 -13.13
C PRO A 110 9.88 30.99 -14.55
N LEU A 111 10.79 30.93 -15.52
CA LEU A 111 10.48 30.45 -16.84
C LEU A 111 9.97 29.03 -16.62
N VAL A 112 8.70 28.92 -16.22
CA VAL A 112 7.87 27.76 -16.53
C VAL A 112 7.78 27.90 -18.03
N VAL A 113 8.82 27.40 -18.70
CA VAL A 113 8.67 26.86 -20.02
C VAL A 113 7.54 25.87 -19.78
N HIS A 114 6.32 26.27 -20.13
CA HIS A 114 5.39 25.33 -20.72
C HIS A 114 6.07 24.89 -22.01
N ASP A 115 7.16 24.13 -21.87
CA ASP A 115 7.31 22.98 -22.72
C ASP A 115 5.95 22.35 -22.51
N LYS A 116 5.16 22.34 -23.57
CA LYS A 116 4.27 21.22 -23.75
C LYS A 116 5.17 20.03 -23.45
N VAL A 117 5.09 19.52 -22.23
CA VAL A 117 5.33 18.12 -21.99
C VAL A 117 4.28 17.54 -22.91
N GLU A 118 4.69 17.26 -24.15
CA GLU A 118 3.93 16.43 -25.05
C GLU A 118 3.65 15.22 -24.18
N THR A 119 2.40 15.14 -23.72
CA THR A 119 1.91 13.95 -23.07
C THR A 119 2.32 12.85 -24.05
N PRO A 120 3.12 11.85 -23.63
CA PRO A 120 3.48 10.77 -24.53
C PRO A 120 2.19 10.29 -25.19
N PRO A 121 2.15 10.11 -26.53
CA PRO A 121 0.92 10.04 -27.34
C PRO A 121 0.06 8.79 -27.11
N ASP A 122 0.02 8.27 -25.89
CA ASP A 122 -0.56 6.99 -25.56
C ASP A 122 -1.46 7.05 -24.31
N VAL A 123 -2.00 8.19 -23.84
CA VAL A 123 -3.18 8.06 -22.95
C VAL A 123 -4.26 7.41 -23.84
N PRO A 124 -4.84 6.25 -23.48
CA PRO A 124 -5.97 5.75 -24.22
C PRO A 124 -6.99 6.88 -24.31
N ASP A 125 -7.29 7.29 -25.53
CA ASP A 125 -8.34 8.27 -25.82
C ASP A 125 -9.70 7.59 -25.61
N GLU A 126 -9.97 7.20 -24.37
CA GLU A 126 -11.27 6.71 -23.94
C GLU A 126 -12.00 7.83 -23.19
N PRO A 127 -13.24 8.16 -23.57
CA PRO A 127 -14.05 9.14 -22.87
C PRO A 127 -14.10 8.85 -21.36
N GLY A 128 -13.88 9.88 -20.54
CA GLY A 128 -13.94 9.75 -19.07
C GLY A 128 -12.79 8.95 -18.45
N ALA A 129 -11.73 8.63 -19.21
CA ALA A 129 -10.57 7.95 -18.68
C ALA A 129 -9.89 8.75 -17.55
N TRP A 130 -9.39 8.03 -16.55
CA TRP A 130 -8.72 8.62 -15.40
C TRP A 130 -7.49 7.80 -15.00
N LYS A 131 -6.61 8.40 -14.20
CA LYS A 131 -5.32 7.79 -13.86
C LYS A 131 -5.16 7.53 -12.38
N PHE A 132 -4.65 6.35 -12.06
CA PHE A 132 -4.01 6.08 -10.77
C PHE A 132 -2.59 5.56 -11.00
N ALA A 133 -1.77 5.61 -9.96
CA ALA A 133 -0.43 5.05 -9.97
C ALA A 133 -0.28 3.96 -8.90
N ALA A 134 0.68 3.08 -9.10
CA ALA A 134 1.04 2.05 -8.13
C ALA A 134 2.55 1.91 -7.96
N LEU A 135 2.99 1.62 -6.74
CA LEU A 135 4.38 1.28 -6.42
C LEU A 135 4.44 0.46 -5.12
N GLY A 136 5.40 -0.43 -4.99
CA GLY A 136 5.71 -1.18 -3.77
C GLY A 136 7.17 -1.00 -3.37
N ASP A 137 7.50 -1.35 -2.12
CA ASP A 137 8.88 -1.52 -1.68
C ASP A 137 9.72 -0.25 -1.88
N TYR A 138 9.13 0.89 -1.51
CA TYR A 138 9.62 2.21 -1.91
C TYR A 138 10.26 2.99 -0.76
N GLY A 139 9.80 2.82 0.47
CA GLY A 139 10.06 3.76 1.57
C GLY A 139 11.44 3.67 2.23
N ALA A 140 12.50 3.45 1.43
CA ALA A 140 13.88 3.32 1.87
C ALA A 140 14.68 4.63 1.88
N GLY A 141 14.07 5.76 1.48
CA GLY A 141 14.71 7.09 1.54
C GLY A 141 15.91 7.24 0.59
N THR A 142 15.96 6.44 -0.48
CA THR A 142 17.10 6.40 -1.39
C THR A 142 17.02 7.52 -2.44
N LYS A 143 18.15 7.80 -3.12
CA LYS A 143 18.14 8.66 -4.31
C LYS A 143 17.26 8.12 -5.45
N HIS A 144 17.06 6.80 -5.49
CA HIS A 144 16.21 6.13 -6.47
C HIS A 144 14.73 6.39 -6.17
N LEU A 145 14.35 6.32 -4.89
CA LEU A 145 13.03 6.75 -4.43
C LEU A 145 12.74 8.21 -4.83
N ALA A 146 13.71 9.12 -4.69
CA ALA A 146 13.53 10.52 -5.08
C ALA A 146 13.22 10.68 -6.58
N LYS A 147 13.88 9.91 -7.45
CA LYS A 147 13.62 9.89 -8.90
C LYS A 147 12.25 9.27 -9.23
N VAL A 148 11.95 8.11 -8.65
CA VAL A 148 10.63 7.45 -8.82
C VAL A 148 9.51 8.37 -8.35
N GLY A 149 9.66 9.00 -7.18
CA GLY A 149 8.71 9.99 -6.66
C GLY A 149 8.53 11.20 -7.59
N ALA A 150 9.61 11.71 -8.20
CA ALA A 150 9.51 12.79 -9.18
C ALA A 150 8.75 12.39 -10.45
N ASN A 151 8.91 11.15 -10.92
CA ASN A 151 8.12 10.64 -12.05
C ASN A 151 6.65 10.44 -11.65
N LEU A 152 6.41 9.85 -10.47
CA LEU A 152 5.07 9.67 -9.91
C LEU A 152 4.32 11.01 -9.80
N ALA A 153 4.97 12.06 -9.30
CA ALA A 153 4.38 13.40 -9.19
C ALA A 153 3.99 14.02 -10.54
N ARG A 154 4.66 13.63 -11.64
CA ARG A 154 4.40 14.10 -13.01
C ARG A 154 3.43 13.21 -13.78
N SER A 155 3.05 12.04 -13.25
CA SER A 155 2.19 11.05 -13.94
C SER A 155 0.77 11.55 -14.22
N GLY A 156 0.31 12.57 -13.47
CA GLY A 156 -1.09 13.02 -13.48
C GLY A 156 -2.04 12.06 -12.78
N ALA A 157 -1.53 11.14 -11.95
CA ALA A 157 -2.36 10.23 -11.16
C ALA A 157 -3.19 10.99 -10.11
N GLU A 158 -4.48 10.69 -10.06
CA GLU A 158 -5.43 11.23 -9.09
C GLU A 158 -5.44 10.42 -7.77
N LEU A 159 -4.88 9.21 -7.82
CA LEU A 159 -4.81 8.25 -6.73
C LEU A 159 -3.48 7.50 -6.80
N VAL A 160 -2.86 7.23 -5.65
CA VAL A 160 -1.74 6.28 -5.54
C VAL A 160 -2.16 5.11 -4.67
N ILE A 161 -2.08 3.89 -5.20
CA ILE A 161 -2.13 2.69 -4.37
C ILE A 161 -0.70 2.21 -4.12
N THR A 162 -0.45 1.56 -2.98
CA THR A 162 0.87 0.98 -2.72
C THR A 162 0.77 -0.50 -2.40
N ALA A 163 1.75 -1.27 -2.87
CA ALA A 163 1.80 -2.72 -2.71
C ALA A 163 2.61 -3.14 -1.46
N GLY A 164 2.45 -2.41 -0.35
CA GLY A 164 3.16 -2.66 0.90
C GLY A 164 4.60 -2.16 0.92
N ASP A 165 5.23 -2.32 2.09
CA ASP A 165 6.57 -1.82 2.40
C ASP A 165 6.70 -0.32 2.10
N ASN A 166 5.77 0.40 2.73
CA ASN A 166 5.62 1.84 2.64
C ASN A 166 6.75 2.58 3.33
N THR A 167 7.45 1.94 4.26
CA THR A 167 8.66 2.46 4.88
C THR A 167 9.62 1.34 5.26
N TYR A 168 10.90 1.69 5.41
CA TYR A 168 11.96 0.78 5.85
C TYR A 168 12.80 1.41 6.98
N PRO A 169 13.49 0.60 7.80
CA PRO A 169 13.52 -0.87 7.76
C PRO A 169 12.43 -1.56 8.56
N THR A 170 11.63 -0.86 9.37
CA THR A 170 10.82 -1.54 10.38
C THR A 170 9.41 -1.01 10.57
N GLY A 171 8.99 0.05 9.87
CA GLY A 171 7.62 0.57 10.03
C GLY A 171 7.48 1.51 11.21
N ARG A 172 8.59 1.94 11.82
CA ARG A 172 8.56 2.85 12.98
C ARG A 172 8.27 4.29 12.53
N TRP A 173 7.82 5.13 13.46
CA TRP A 173 7.65 6.57 13.21
C TRP A 173 8.89 7.22 12.60
N GLN A 174 10.08 6.90 13.11
CA GLN A 174 11.33 7.44 12.61
C GLN A 174 11.63 7.02 11.16
N ASP A 175 11.17 5.85 10.75
CA ASP A 175 11.38 5.34 9.40
C ASP A 175 10.59 6.21 8.41
N TYR A 176 9.31 6.47 8.70
CA TYR A 176 8.52 7.38 7.88
C TYR A 176 9.07 8.81 7.86
N GLN A 177 9.41 9.38 9.02
CA GLN A 177 9.95 10.74 9.12
C GLN A 177 11.24 10.91 8.32
N LYS A 178 12.11 9.89 8.35
CA LYS A 178 13.41 9.94 7.69
C LYS A 178 13.33 9.61 6.21
N ASN A 179 12.52 8.62 5.82
CA ASN A 179 12.61 8.00 4.50
C ASN A 179 11.40 8.29 3.62
N TRP A 180 10.21 8.43 4.20
CA TRP A 180 8.97 8.64 3.46
C TRP A 180 8.65 10.13 3.31
N GLU A 181 8.63 10.88 4.41
CA GLU A 181 8.23 12.30 4.42
C GLU A 181 9.03 13.18 3.45
N PRO A 182 10.37 13.07 3.35
CA PRO A 182 11.15 13.99 2.52
C PRO A 182 10.86 13.84 1.02
N VAL A 183 10.42 12.66 0.58
CA VAL A 183 10.13 12.39 -0.84
C VAL A 183 8.63 12.35 -1.10
N MET A 184 7.91 11.52 -0.37
CA MET A 184 6.50 11.24 -0.62
C MET A 184 5.56 12.23 0.07
N GLY A 185 6.03 12.93 1.11
CA GLY A 185 5.20 13.89 1.86
C GLY A 185 4.68 15.05 1.01
N SER A 186 5.39 15.47 -0.03
CA SER A 186 4.90 16.49 -0.97
C SER A 186 3.82 15.96 -1.90
N ILE A 187 4.00 14.75 -2.41
CA ILE A 187 3.05 14.06 -3.29
C ILE A 187 1.76 13.76 -2.52
N ALA A 188 1.87 13.31 -1.27
CA ALA A 188 0.74 12.98 -0.43
C ALA A 188 -0.12 14.18 -0.02
N ARG A 189 0.37 15.42 -0.19
CA ARG A 189 -0.43 16.64 0.02
C ARG A 189 -1.40 16.92 -1.14
N SER A 190 -1.09 16.44 -2.35
CA SER A 190 -1.92 16.65 -3.54
C SER A 190 -2.65 15.40 -3.99
N THR A 191 -2.13 14.22 -3.67
CA THR A 191 -2.64 12.94 -4.17
C THR A 191 -2.83 11.96 -3.02
N ARG A 192 -4.01 11.35 -2.93
CA ARG A 192 -4.34 10.40 -1.87
C ARG A 192 -3.58 9.08 -2.07
N PHE A 193 -2.94 8.60 -1.00
CA PHE A 193 -2.33 7.28 -0.93
C PHE A 193 -3.31 6.29 -0.28
N MET A 194 -3.50 5.13 -0.91
CA MET A 194 -4.29 4.00 -0.40
C MET A 194 -3.38 2.76 -0.30
N PRO A 195 -2.71 2.57 0.84
CA PRO A 195 -1.66 1.56 0.94
C PRO A 195 -2.17 0.17 1.30
N ALA A 196 -1.56 -0.87 0.72
CA ALA A 196 -1.56 -2.20 1.31
C ALA A 196 -0.50 -2.27 2.41
N LEU A 197 -0.63 -3.23 3.32
CA LEU A 197 0.31 -3.48 4.40
C LEU A 197 1.39 -4.48 3.95
N GLY A 198 2.67 -4.14 4.12
CA GLY A 198 3.79 -5.05 3.91
C GLY A 198 4.52 -5.43 5.20
N ASN A 199 5.45 -6.39 5.09
CA ASN A 199 6.12 -6.94 6.27
C ASN A 199 7.10 -5.96 6.92
N HIS A 200 7.52 -4.91 6.22
CA HIS A 200 8.33 -3.83 6.79
C HIS A 200 7.50 -2.68 7.37
N ASP A 201 6.16 -2.72 7.28
CA ASP A 201 5.30 -1.64 7.78
C ASP A 201 4.96 -1.74 9.28
N MET A 202 5.37 -2.82 9.94
CA MET A 202 5.12 -3.02 11.38
C MET A 202 6.33 -3.54 12.14
N TYR A 203 6.64 -2.88 13.26
CA TYR A 203 7.67 -3.35 14.18
C TYR A 203 7.02 -4.05 15.37
N LYS A 204 7.22 -5.37 15.50
CA LYS A 204 6.62 -6.18 16.60
C LYS A 204 5.09 -5.97 16.69
N ASP A 205 4.42 -6.09 15.56
CA ASP A 205 2.96 -5.97 15.41
C ASP A 205 2.39 -4.57 15.76
N ASP A 206 3.24 -3.55 15.88
CA ASP A 206 2.82 -2.17 16.11
C ASP A 206 2.50 -1.44 14.79
N LEU A 207 1.21 -1.31 14.51
CA LEU A 207 0.68 -0.58 13.34
C LEU A 207 0.34 0.89 13.61
N ARG A 208 0.62 1.43 14.81
CA ARG A 208 0.33 2.84 15.11
C ARG A 208 1.01 3.81 14.15
N PRO A 209 2.29 3.62 13.74
CA PRO A 209 2.90 4.50 12.74
C PRO A 209 2.21 4.40 11.38
N TYR A 210 1.93 3.18 10.90
CA TYR A 210 1.22 2.95 9.64
C TYR A 210 -0.13 3.68 9.62
N PHE A 211 -0.99 3.47 10.62
CA PHE A 211 -2.27 4.19 10.72
C PHE A 211 -2.12 5.68 11.05
N GLY A 212 -0.98 6.08 11.58
CA GLY A 212 -0.62 7.48 11.79
C GLY A 212 -0.43 8.26 10.49
N TYR A 213 0.28 7.65 9.53
CA TYR A 213 0.46 8.22 8.19
C TYR A 213 -0.75 8.02 7.29
N PHE A 214 -1.54 6.97 7.55
CA PHE A 214 -2.73 6.63 6.77
C PHE A 214 -4.00 6.57 7.64
N PRO A 215 -4.40 7.67 8.30
CA PRO A 215 -5.47 7.66 9.30
C PRO A 215 -6.86 7.39 8.70
N HIS A 216 -7.02 7.63 7.41
CA HIS A 216 -8.26 7.36 6.68
C HIS A 216 -8.61 5.86 6.60
N LEU A 217 -7.66 4.96 6.87
CA LEU A 217 -7.89 3.52 6.95
C LEU A 217 -8.61 3.09 8.23
N LYS A 218 -8.67 3.96 9.26
CA LYS A 218 -9.42 3.73 10.50
C LYS A 218 -9.10 2.39 11.18
N GLY A 219 -7.82 1.97 11.14
CA GLY A 219 -7.36 0.73 11.76
C GLY A 219 -7.58 -0.54 10.92
N ASN A 220 -8.05 -0.44 9.67
CA ASN A 220 -8.26 -1.60 8.80
C ASN A 220 -7.00 -1.89 7.97
N ALA A 221 -6.39 -3.06 8.18
CA ALA A 221 -5.21 -3.53 7.44
C ALA A 221 -5.54 -4.16 6.07
N TYR A 222 -6.79 -4.61 5.91
CA TYR A 222 -7.39 -4.98 4.62
C TYR A 222 -8.70 -4.22 4.48
N TYR A 223 -9.00 -3.74 3.27
CA TYR A 223 -10.13 -2.85 3.05
C TYR A 223 -10.49 -2.75 1.57
N THR A 224 -11.63 -2.14 1.27
CA THR A 224 -12.06 -1.87 -0.09
C THR A 224 -12.56 -0.44 -0.23
N PHE A 225 -12.41 0.13 -1.41
CA PHE A 225 -12.97 1.44 -1.75
C PHE A 225 -13.28 1.52 -3.24
N THR A 226 -14.22 2.40 -3.57
CA THR A 226 -14.55 2.74 -4.95
C THR A 226 -13.86 4.04 -5.31
N GLU A 227 -13.21 4.07 -6.47
CA GLU A 227 -12.79 5.32 -7.13
C GLU A 227 -13.36 5.29 -8.54
N LYS A 228 -14.24 6.26 -8.84
CA LYS A 228 -14.95 6.37 -10.12
C LYS A 228 -15.58 5.02 -10.55
N ASN A 229 -15.14 4.44 -11.67
CA ASN A 229 -15.66 3.19 -12.24
C ASN A 229 -14.87 1.94 -11.81
N ALA A 230 -14.04 2.02 -10.76
CA ALA A 230 -13.25 0.90 -10.27
C ALA A 230 -13.44 0.64 -8.77
N GLN A 231 -13.53 -0.64 -8.42
CA GLN A 231 -13.43 -1.11 -7.03
C GLN A 231 -12.03 -1.64 -6.76
N PHE A 232 -11.43 -1.19 -5.67
CA PHE A 232 -10.12 -1.58 -5.21
C PHE A 232 -10.21 -2.41 -3.93
N TYR A 233 -9.35 -3.41 -3.79
CA TYR A 233 -9.34 -4.32 -2.65
C TYR A 233 -7.90 -4.49 -2.15
N ALA A 234 -7.58 -3.90 -1.00
CA ALA A 234 -6.31 -4.07 -0.32
C ALA A 234 -6.40 -5.33 0.56
N LEU A 235 -5.47 -6.27 0.38
CA LEU A 235 -5.36 -7.44 1.25
C LEU A 235 -4.16 -7.31 2.20
N ASP A 236 -4.34 -7.81 3.41
CA ASP A 236 -3.29 -8.01 4.39
C ASP A 236 -2.73 -9.42 4.20
N GLY A 237 -1.50 -9.49 3.67
CA GLY A 237 -0.84 -10.74 3.34
C GLY A 237 -0.28 -11.51 4.54
N ASP A 238 -0.19 -10.87 5.72
CA ASP A 238 0.28 -11.51 6.96
C ASP A 238 -0.88 -12.17 7.74
N GLN A 239 -2.12 -11.80 7.42
CA GLN A 239 -3.32 -12.42 7.99
C GLN A 239 -3.76 -13.68 7.23
N ASP A 240 -4.46 -14.57 7.94
CA ASP A 240 -5.01 -15.78 7.35
C ASP A 240 -5.98 -15.48 6.21
N ILE A 241 -5.66 -15.94 5.01
CA ILE A 241 -6.47 -15.77 3.79
C ILE A 241 -7.04 -17.10 3.28
N ARG A 242 -6.85 -18.20 4.01
CA ARG A 242 -7.36 -19.52 3.60
C ARG A 242 -8.88 -19.53 3.52
N PRO A 243 -9.47 -20.40 2.67
CA PRO A 243 -10.92 -20.58 2.63
C PRO A 243 -11.53 -20.74 4.02
N GLY A 244 -12.51 -19.90 4.34
CA GLY A 244 -13.14 -19.88 5.66
C GLY A 244 -12.44 -19.01 6.71
N SER A 245 -11.37 -18.28 6.39
CA SER A 245 -10.85 -17.23 7.27
C SER A 245 -11.77 -16.00 7.29
N ALA A 246 -11.55 -15.07 8.22
CA ALA A 246 -12.27 -13.80 8.25
C ALA A 246 -12.03 -12.97 6.99
N GLN A 247 -10.75 -12.80 6.60
CA GLN A 247 -10.38 -12.03 5.42
C GLN A 247 -10.89 -12.67 4.12
N TYR A 248 -10.84 -14.01 3.99
CA TYR A 248 -11.37 -14.72 2.83
C TYR A 248 -12.87 -14.49 2.65
N ARG A 249 -13.66 -14.69 3.72
CA ARG A 249 -15.12 -14.47 3.67
C ARG A 249 -15.46 -13.02 3.38
N TRP A 250 -14.72 -12.09 3.98
CA TRP A 250 -14.87 -10.66 3.70
C TRP A 250 -14.63 -10.37 2.21
N LEU A 251 -13.52 -10.86 1.65
CA LEU A 251 -13.17 -10.64 0.25
C LEU A 251 -14.24 -11.22 -0.69
N GLU A 252 -14.68 -12.46 -0.48
CA GLU A 252 -15.74 -13.07 -1.30
C GLU A 252 -17.05 -12.26 -1.23
N GLN A 253 -17.41 -11.76 -0.04
CA GLN A 253 -18.61 -10.94 0.12
C GLN A 253 -18.50 -9.59 -0.61
N GLU A 254 -17.38 -8.90 -0.48
CA GLU A 254 -17.18 -7.59 -1.14
C GLU A 254 -17.10 -7.73 -2.66
N LEU A 255 -16.41 -8.77 -3.16
CA LEU A 255 -16.38 -9.09 -4.60
C LEU A 255 -17.77 -9.38 -5.15
N LYS A 256 -18.60 -10.14 -4.42
CA LYS A 256 -19.98 -10.46 -4.82
C LYS A 256 -20.88 -9.21 -4.84
N LYS A 257 -20.68 -8.27 -3.93
CA LYS A 257 -21.47 -7.03 -3.82
C LYS A 257 -21.14 -6.04 -4.94
N SER A 258 -19.87 -5.94 -5.33
CA SER A 258 -19.39 -4.92 -6.26
C SER A 258 -20.08 -5.01 -7.62
N LYS A 259 -20.54 -3.85 -8.10
CA LYS A 259 -21.10 -3.63 -9.45
C LYS A 259 -20.18 -2.83 -10.35
N GLN A 260 -19.00 -2.48 -9.87
CA GLN A 260 -18.03 -1.73 -10.65
C GLN A 260 -17.51 -2.60 -11.81
N PRO A 261 -17.37 -2.02 -13.02
CA PRO A 261 -16.83 -2.74 -14.17
C PRO A 261 -15.39 -3.17 -13.91
N TRP A 262 -14.58 -2.30 -13.32
CA TRP A 262 -13.21 -2.61 -12.94
C TRP A 262 -13.12 -3.08 -11.49
N LYS A 263 -12.34 -4.15 -11.29
CA LYS A 263 -11.99 -4.68 -9.97
C LYS A 263 -10.48 -4.90 -9.94
N VAL A 264 -9.82 -4.26 -8.98
CA VAL A 264 -8.36 -4.30 -8.80
C VAL A 264 -8.05 -4.80 -7.40
N LEU A 265 -7.37 -5.94 -7.30
CA LEU A 265 -6.79 -6.43 -6.05
C LEU A 265 -5.37 -5.90 -5.91
N TYR A 266 -4.96 -5.56 -4.70
CA TYR A 266 -3.57 -5.25 -4.41
C TYR A 266 -3.18 -5.69 -3.01
N LEU A 267 -1.93 -6.11 -2.86
CA LEU A 267 -1.41 -6.78 -1.68
C LEU A 267 0.12 -6.71 -1.68
N HIS A 268 0.76 -7.09 -0.58
CA HIS A 268 2.22 -7.09 -0.54
C HIS A 268 2.84 -8.33 -1.21
N TYR A 269 2.51 -9.53 -0.75
CA TYR A 269 3.09 -10.76 -1.28
C TYR A 269 2.46 -11.16 -2.63
N PRO A 270 3.27 -11.38 -3.70
CA PRO A 270 2.75 -11.72 -5.01
C PRO A 270 2.11 -13.11 -5.02
N MET A 271 0.98 -13.25 -5.71
CA MET A 271 0.36 -14.56 -5.96
C MET A 271 1.23 -15.44 -6.89
N PHE A 272 1.92 -14.80 -7.82
CA PHE A 272 2.81 -15.43 -8.81
C PHE A 272 4.07 -14.58 -8.95
N GLY A 273 5.10 -14.95 -8.20
CA GLY A 273 6.38 -14.23 -8.16
C GLY A 273 7.37 -14.68 -9.24
N SER A 274 8.66 -14.43 -9.00
CA SER A 274 9.76 -14.78 -9.92
C SER A 274 9.87 -16.28 -10.19
N SER A 275 9.47 -17.15 -9.26
CA SER A 275 9.45 -18.60 -9.48
C SER A 275 8.26 -19.06 -10.33
N GLY A 276 7.17 -18.30 -10.32
CA GLY A 276 5.89 -18.68 -10.91
C GLY A 276 5.09 -19.71 -10.12
N GLU A 277 5.67 -20.26 -9.05
CA GLU A 277 4.97 -21.22 -8.20
C GLU A 277 3.87 -20.51 -7.41
N GLY A 278 2.66 -21.08 -7.46
CA GLY A 278 1.55 -20.58 -6.66
C GLY A 278 1.77 -20.81 -5.16
N ASN A 279 1.39 -19.84 -4.35
CA ASN A 279 1.47 -19.90 -2.90
C ASN A 279 0.07 -20.02 -2.26
N GLU A 280 0.02 -19.92 -0.93
CA GLU A 280 -1.22 -20.01 -0.17
C GLU A 280 -2.23 -18.92 -0.58
N ILE A 281 -1.75 -17.71 -0.82
CA ILE A 281 -2.57 -16.59 -1.27
C ILE A 281 -3.13 -16.88 -2.65
N SER A 282 -2.32 -17.34 -3.61
CA SER A 282 -2.82 -17.61 -4.96
C SER A 282 -3.85 -18.74 -4.99
N ARG A 283 -3.64 -19.81 -4.21
CA ARG A 283 -4.61 -20.90 -4.07
C ARG A 283 -5.96 -20.44 -3.50
N ALA A 284 -5.97 -19.43 -2.62
CA ALA A 284 -7.19 -18.92 -2.02
C ALA A 284 -7.86 -17.84 -2.88
N VAL A 285 -7.08 -16.89 -3.40
CA VAL A 285 -7.58 -15.64 -3.99
C VAL A 285 -7.80 -15.76 -5.50
N GLN A 286 -6.98 -16.55 -6.22
CA GLN A 286 -7.12 -16.68 -7.68
C GLN A 286 -8.50 -17.21 -8.08
N PRO A 287 -9.06 -18.25 -7.44
CA PRO A 287 -10.40 -18.73 -7.78
C PRO A 287 -11.49 -17.68 -7.53
N LEU A 288 -11.34 -16.83 -6.50
CA LEU A 288 -12.26 -15.72 -6.25
C LEU A 288 -12.11 -14.62 -7.33
N ALA A 289 -10.87 -14.30 -7.70
CA ALA A 289 -10.58 -13.32 -8.75
C ALA A 289 -11.23 -13.71 -10.08
N GLU A 290 -11.06 -14.96 -10.51
CA GLU A 290 -11.67 -15.50 -11.72
C GLU A 290 -13.21 -15.54 -11.62
N LYS A 291 -13.75 -16.06 -10.50
CA LYS A 291 -15.20 -16.18 -10.28
C LYS A 291 -15.93 -14.84 -10.31
N TYR A 292 -15.32 -13.79 -9.76
CA TYR A 292 -15.96 -12.48 -9.61
C TYR A 292 -15.46 -11.40 -10.59
N GLY A 293 -14.63 -11.77 -11.56
CA GLY A 293 -14.19 -10.89 -12.64
C GLY A 293 -13.24 -9.79 -12.16
N VAL A 294 -12.21 -10.15 -11.40
CA VAL A 294 -11.09 -9.25 -11.09
C VAL A 294 -10.13 -9.25 -12.26
N GLN A 295 -9.90 -8.08 -12.87
CA GLN A 295 -9.05 -7.99 -14.06
C GLN A 295 -7.56 -7.82 -13.73
N LEU A 296 -7.24 -7.25 -12.57
CA LEU A 296 -5.88 -6.85 -12.22
C LEU A 296 -5.56 -7.15 -10.76
N VAL A 297 -4.40 -7.76 -10.54
CA VAL A 297 -3.76 -7.93 -9.23
C VAL A 297 -2.40 -7.22 -9.26
N ILE A 298 -2.13 -6.37 -8.27
CA ILE A 298 -0.84 -5.67 -8.11
C ILE A 298 -0.17 -6.08 -6.81
N ALA A 299 1.08 -6.50 -6.87
CA ALA A 299 1.86 -6.91 -5.70
C ALA A 299 3.26 -6.29 -5.63
N GLY A 300 3.92 -6.38 -4.48
CA GLY A 300 5.29 -5.91 -4.21
C GLY A 300 6.19 -7.06 -3.76
N HIS A 301 6.94 -6.84 -2.68
CA HIS A 301 7.79 -7.79 -1.93
C HIS A 301 9.04 -8.26 -2.66
N GLU A 302 8.93 -8.68 -3.92
CA GLU A 302 10.11 -8.98 -4.73
C GLU A 302 10.63 -7.69 -5.37
N HIS A 303 11.87 -7.30 -5.07
CA HIS A 303 12.35 -5.99 -5.53
C HIS A 303 12.74 -5.95 -7.03
N ASN A 304 11.75 -6.03 -7.91
CA ASN A 304 11.86 -5.97 -9.36
C ASN A 304 10.46 -5.71 -9.99
N TYR A 305 10.40 -5.60 -11.32
CA TYR A 305 9.15 -5.56 -12.09
C TYR A 305 8.90 -6.93 -12.72
N LEU A 306 7.70 -7.48 -12.56
CA LEU A 306 7.23 -8.66 -13.31
C LEU A 306 5.83 -8.42 -13.87
N ARG A 307 5.56 -9.01 -15.03
CA ARG A 307 4.20 -9.25 -15.53
C ARG A 307 4.05 -10.71 -15.90
N ALA A 308 3.12 -11.40 -15.25
CA ALA A 308 2.74 -12.75 -15.65
C ALA A 308 1.92 -12.71 -16.95
N LYS A 309 1.96 -13.80 -17.73
CA LYS A 309 0.91 -14.08 -18.71
C LYS A 309 -0.44 -14.14 -17.97
N PRO A 310 -1.56 -13.69 -18.56
CA PRO A 310 -2.85 -13.73 -17.88
C PRO A 310 -3.24 -15.15 -17.43
N ILE A 311 -3.75 -15.28 -16.22
CA ILE A 311 -4.19 -16.55 -15.63
C ILE A 311 -5.70 -16.44 -15.39
N GLY A 312 -6.50 -17.26 -16.08
CA GLY A 312 -7.96 -17.13 -16.04
C GLY A 312 -8.48 -15.76 -16.48
N GLY A 313 -7.72 -15.05 -17.33
CA GLY A 313 -8.00 -13.67 -17.75
C GLY A 313 -7.64 -12.59 -16.73
N VAL A 314 -7.10 -12.97 -15.56
CA VAL A 314 -6.56 -12.06 -14.54
C VAL A 314 -5.13 -11.68 -14.89
N THR A 315 -4.83 -10.37 -14.92
CA THR A 315 -3.46 -9.87 -15.10
C THR A 315 -2.79 -9.68 -13.75
N HIS A 316 -1.56 -10.19 -13.60
CA HIS A 316 -0.74 -9.99 -12.40
C HIS A 316 0.47 -9.12 -12.71
N LEU A 317 0.59 -8.01 -11.99
CA LEU A 317 1.73 -7.11 -12.03
C LEU A 317 2.44 -7.11 -10.68
N LEU A 318 3.76 -7.26 -10.72
CA LEU A 318 4.64 -7.09 -9.57
C LEU A 318 5.40 -5.78 -9.73
N THR A 319 5.36 -4.91 -8.72
CA THR A 319 5.99 -3.59 -8.72
C THR A 319 6.80 -3.29 -7.45
N GLY A 320 7.75 -4.17 -7.10
CA GLY A 320 8.63 -3.97 -5.92
C GLY A 320 9.88 -3.12 -6.18
N GLY A 321 9.91 -2.36 -7.27
CA GLY A 321 11.05 -1.51 -7.62
C GLY A 321 10.93 -0.07 -7.14
N GLY A 322 10.08 0.24 -6.16
CA GLY A 322 9.70 1.62 -5.87
C GLY A 322 10.79 2.49 -5.22
N GLY A 323 11.87 1.91 -4.71
CA GLY A 323 12.96 2.70 -4.10
C GLY A 323 13.91 1.93 -3.19
N GLN A 324 13.54 0.74 -2.72
CA GLN A 324 14.46 -0.19 -2.05
C GLN A 324 15.33 -0.95 -3.07
N ARG A 325 16.49 -1.44 -2.62
CA ARG A 325 17.48 -2.15 -3.45
C ARG A 325 16.81 -3.22 -4.34
N VAL A 326 16.88 -2.98 -5.65
CA VAL A 326 16.44 -3.91 -6.69
C VAL A 326 17.39 -5.11 -6.80
N TYR A 327 16.83 -6.29 -7.06
CA TYR A 327 17.58 -7.53 -7.21
C TYR A 327 17.73 -7.96 -8.69
N PRO A 328 18.93 -8.40 -9.10
CA PRO A 328 19.14 -8.92 -10.45
C PRO A 328 18.53 -10.32 -10.59
N PHE A 329 18.12 -10.66 -11.81
CA PHE A 329 17.70 -12.02 -12.14
C PHE A 329 18.91 -12.92 -12.39
N MET A 330 19.04 -13.99 -11.62
CA MET A 330 20.15 -14.96 -11.75
C MET A 330 19.82 -16.13 -12.70
N SER A 331 18.58 -16.24 -13.15
CA SER A 331 18.06 -17.32 -14.00
C SER A 331 17.48 -16.78 -15.31
N LYS A 332 17.29 -17.67 -16.29
CA LYS A 332 16.51 -17.35 -17.50
C LYS A 332 15.07 -16.98 -17.14
N MET A 333 14.39 -16.25 -18.03
CA MET A 333 13.01 -15.83 -17.82
C MET A 333 12.10 -17.06 -17.81
N PRO A 334 11.36 -17.31 -16.72
CA PRO A 334 10.36 -18.37 -16.67
C PRO A 334 9.25 -18.18 -17.69
N GLU A 335 8.66 -19.29 -18.14
CA GLU A 335 7.64 -19.28 -19.19
C GLU A 335 6.32 -18.61 -18.78
N HIS A 336 5.99 -18.60 -17.48
CA HIS A 336 4.76 -17.95 -16.99
C HIS A 336 4.83 -16.42 -17.09
N LEU A 337 6.00 -15.84 -17.29
CA LEU A 337 6.15 -14.39 -17.41
C LEU A 337 5.98 -13.94 -18.86
N ALA A 338 5.33 -12.79 -19.01
CA ALA A 338 5.29 -12.04 -20.26
C ALA A 338 6.35 -10.93 -20.29
N MET A 339 6.72 -10.37 -19.13
CA MET A 339 7.79 -9.39 -19.01
C MET A 339 8.45 -9.45 -17.63
N ARG A 340 9.74 -9.09 -17.54
CA ARG A 340 10.44 -8.83 -16.28
C ARG A 340 11.54 -7.79 -16.44
N ALA A 341 11.77 -6.98 -15.41
CA ALA A 341 12.88 -6.03 -15.38
C ALA A 341 13.40 -5.80 -13.95
N ALA A 342 14.72 -5.84 -13.78
CA ALA A 342 15.38 -5.45 -12.54
C ALA A 342 15.69 -3.95 -12.58
N LYS A 343 14.65 -3.12 -12.41
CA LYS A 343 14.74 -1.65 -12.45
C LYS A 343 13.95 -0.99 -11.34
N TYR A 344 14.39 0.18 -10.89
CA TYR A 344 13.58 1.06 -10.07
C TYR A 344 12.46 1.65 -10.93
N HIS A 345 11.22 1.63 -10.47
CA HIS A 345 10.06 2.00 -11.27
C HIS A 345 8.81 2.28 -10.43
N HIS A 346 7.81 2.89 -11.06
CA HIS A 346 6.41 2.89 -10.64
C HIS A 346 5.52 2.43 -11.82
N LEU A 347 4.25 2.19 -11.53
CA LEU A 347 3.22 1.93 -12.52
C LEU A 347 2.32 3.16 -12.71
N GLU A 348 1.99 3.48 -13.96
CA GLU A 348 0.95 4.43 -14.33
C GLU A 348 -0.20 3.67 -14.99
N LEU A 349 -1.40 3.79 -14.44
CA LEU A 349 -2.57 3.04 -14.88
C LEU A 349 -3.66 4.01 -15.32
N THR A 350 -4.06 3.90 -16.59
CA THR A 350 -5.21 4.65 -17.12
C THR A 350 -6.40 3.71 -17.22
N VAL A 351 -7.48 4.05 -16.55
CA VAL A 351 -8.74 3.29 -16.51
C VAL A 351 -9.73 3.93 -17.45
N GLY A 352 -10.08 3.25 -18.54
CA GLY A 352 -11.13 3.65 -19.47
C GLY A 352 -12.45 2.92 -19.22
N GLU A 353 -13.37 2.99 -20.18
CA GLU A 353 -14.63 2.25 -20.16
C GLU A 353 -14.46 0.81 -20.63
N THR A 354 -13.63 0.59 -21.65
CA THR A 354 -13.48 -0.73 -22.28
C THR A 354 -12.15 -1.40 -21.98
N LYS A 355 -11.12 -0.61 -21.66
CA LYS A 355 -9.80 -1.13 -21.30
C LYS A 355 -9.10 -0.34 -20.19
N LEU A 356 -8.22 -1.03 -19.49
CA LEU A 356 -7.22 -0.46 -18.60
C LEU A 356 -5.87 -0.57 -19.28
N VAL A 357 -5.07 0.49 -19.27
CA VAL A 357 -3.69 0.45 -19.76
C VAL A 357 -2.73 0.71 -18.61
N ALA A 358 -1.87 -0.25 -18.32
CA ALA A 358 -0.84 -0.14 -17.30
C ALA A 358 0.54 0.00 -17.97
N ARG A 359 1.30 0.99 -17.52
CA ARG A 359 2.69 1.25 -17.94
C ARG A 359 3.62 1.13 -16.76
N ALA A 360 4.72 0.42 -16.95
CA ALA A 360 5.85 0.47 -16.02
C ALA A 360 6.84 1.52 -16.51
N ILE A 361 7.15 2.51 -15.68
CA ILE A 361 8.05 3.62 -15.99
C ILE A 361 9.23 3.55 -15.03
N ASP A 362 10.46 3.50 -15.56
CA ASP A 362 11.67 3.47 -14.75
C ASP A 362 12.02 4.83 -14.13
N GLU A 363 12.98 4.82 -13.20
CA GLU A 363 13.39 6.03 -12.48
C GLU A 363 13.97 7.15 -13.39
N ASP A 364 14.41 6.82 -14.59
CA ASP A 364 14.91 7.79 -15.57
C ASP A 364 13.79 8.26 -16.54
N GLY A 365 12.55 7.81 -16.31
CA GLY A 365 11.36 8.16 -17.10
C GLY A 365 11.15 7.30 -18.34
N ASN A 366 11.96 6.25 -18.54
CA ASN A 366 11.82 5.37 -19.69
C ASN A 366 10.74 4.31 -19.44
N ARG A 367 9.97 3.99 -20.48
CA ARG A 367 8.99 2.93 -20.41
C ARG A 367 9.66 1.55 -20.43
N ILE A 368 9.36 0.74 -19.42
CA ILE A 368 9.78 -0.65 -19.31
C ILE A 368 8.81 -1.54 -20.09
N ASP A 369 7.50 -1.35 -19.88
CA ASP A 369 6.45 -2.23 -20.39
C ASP A 369 5.12 -1.46 -20.53
N THR A 370 4.23 -1.99 -21.39
CA THR A 370 2.83 -1.58 -21.51
C THR A 370 1.97 -2.83 -21.61
N VAL A 371 0.89 -2.90 -20.84
CA VAL A 371 -0.16 -3.91 -21.02
C VAL A 371 -1.53 -3.24 -21.11
N GLU A 372 -2.30 -3.66 -22.11
CA GLU A 372 -3.73 -3.34 -22.21
C GLU A 372 -4.54 -4.52 -21.69
N ILE A 373 -5.52 -4.23 -20.83
CA ILE A 373 -6.37 -5.22 -20.18
C ILE A 373 -7.81 -4.87 -20.57
N PRO A 374 -8.52 -5.71 -21.35
CA PRO A 374 -9.94 -5.51 -21.63
C PRO A 374 -10.79 -5.63 -20.36
N VAL A 375 -11.88 -4.86 -20.27
CA VAL A 375 -12.79 -4.88 -19.12
C VAL A 375 -13.44 -6.25 -18.92
N ASP A 376 -13.64 -6.99 -20.00
CA ASP A 376 -14.22 -8.34 -20.01
C ASP A 376 -13.17 -9.45 -20.13
N ALA A 377 -11.87 -9.19 -19.87
CA ALA A 377 -10.78 -10.16 -20.02
C ALA A 377 -11.03 -11.51 -19.33
N VAL A 378 -11.55 -11.50 -18.10
CA VAL A 378 -11.92 -12.74 -17.36
C VAL A 378 -13.08 -13.48 -18.04
N ALA A 379 -14.09 -12.76 -18.50
CA ALA A 379 -15.21 -13.36 -19.22
C ALA A 379 -14.79 -13.95 -20.59
N GLN A 380 -13.85 -13.30 -21.30
CA GLN A 380 -13.26 -13.82 -22.52
C GLN A 380 -12.51 -15.14 -22.25
N ALA A 381 -11.71 -15.19 -21.17
CA ALA A 381 -10.97 -16.40 -20.80
C ALA A 381 -11.91 -17.58 -20.49
N HIS A 382 -13.00 -17.35 -19.74
CA HIS A 382 -14.00 -18.39 -19.47
C HIS A 382 -14.67 -18.92 -20.75
N ARG A 383 -15.02 -18.04 -21.69
CA ARG A 383 -15.58 -18.46 -22.99
C ARG A 383 -14.58 -19.29 -23.80
N GLY A 384 -13.31 -18.89 -23.81
CA GLY A 384 -12.24 -19.64 -24.49
C GLY A 384 -12.03 -21.03 -23.90
N ALA A 385 -12.05 -21.17 -22.58
CA ALA A 385 -11.92 -22.47 -21.91
C ALA A 385 -13.09 -23.41 -22.22
N ALA A 386 -14.32 -22.89 -22.28
CA ALA A 386 -15.51 -23.68 -22.59
C ALA A 386 -15.58 -24.19 -24.04
N LEU A 387 -14.82 -23.60 -24.97
CA LEU A 387 -14.75 -24.05 -26.37
C LEU A 387 -13.69 -25.13 -26.60
N LEU A 388 -12.77 -25.35 -25.65
CA LEU A 388 -11.65 -26.29 -25.74
C LEU A 388 -11.89 -27.59 -24.95
N GLY A 389 -12.88 -27.62 -24.07
CA GLY A 389 -13.32 -28.80 -23.31
C GLY A 389 -14.61 -29.36 -23.85
#